data_AF-A0A0X3Y0V2-F1
#
_entry.id   AF-A0A0X3Y0V2-F1
#
_cell.length_a   1.000
_cell.length_b   1.000
_cell.length_c   1.000
_cell.angle_alpha   90.00
_cell.angle_beta   90.00
_cell.angle_gamma   90.00
#
_symmetry.space_group_name_H-M   'P 1'
#
loop_
_entity.id
_entity.type
_entity.pdbx_description
1 polymer ?
#
loop_
_entity_poly.entity_id
_entity_poly.type
_entity_poly.pdbx_seq_one_letter_code
_entity_poly.pdbx_strand_id
1 'polypeptide(L)'
;MKKILIIIFTIAIFLTGGIFGYKKIVADEREKKIIQMFNKDILDNFVENKKSVIERLKTSNPEEADKIYNDYLKISQLIIENINTEHLDFLNNIYNEDSEYYFTERDWKTANKFLNNYDLEIFDLAETEVKIIEVPNYYYNIFKNYVTDDYKEYLKITSKENEEPYYTDGSILVPYDKITDRLLTWENFLKKYPNSDLAEIANEKCNIYRRIYILGSDNAPTREGGWENNELFYIPENNLKEFNRFIEKYPDSPTVELIKYYLENYKNKDVDTMLNEKIDKEFYLGGIENREKGNLFSKESNDLLEEFKKNKEEVINKLKTLSKEEANEIYEEYSVDNDKILEKINEIDVEMLDNAFYKDENIEKEKLDKQNKFLNSYGLEVVPVEDGFVLTEKKKFYYNLFKNFVTNDYREFLKLYSEDIDYIEYSNFFDKYVEIIADRIVAWEKFLEKYPDSKLKGKAQNIYYTYRAGYIIRLTSSETKESLMNGKANEAVKEFNRFIRKYPNSPTSDIIKYYLENYKEEDINTLISKKINKNYGGE
;
A
#
# COMPACT_ATOMS: atom_id res chain seq x y z
N MET A 1 7.02 42.96 81.30
CA MET A 1 7.26 41.83 80.37
C MET A 1 6.03 41.48 79.52
N LYS A 2 4.83 41.20 80.08
CA LYS A 2 3.62 40.84 79.29
C LYS A 2 3.19 41.86 78.20
N LYS A 3 3.28 43.17 78.46
CA LYS A 3 2.91 44.21 77.47
C LYS A 3 3.88 44.28 76.27
N ILE A 4 5.16 43.99 76.47
CA ILE A 4 6.18 44.02 75.40
C ILE A 4 6.01 42.80 74.48
N LEU A 5 5.68 41.64 75.05
CA LEU A 5 5.44 40.41 74.29
C LEU A 5 4.25 40.53 73.32
N ILE A 6 3.17 41.19 73.75
CA ILE A 6 1.99 41.44 72.92
C ILE A 6 2.33 42.37 71.74
N ILE A 7 3.14 43.41 71.97
CA ILE A 7 3.56 44.33 70.90
C ILE A 7 4.43 43.61 69.87
N ILE A 8 5.38 42.78 70.31
CA ILE A 8 6.24 42.00 69.41
C ILE A 8 5.40 40.99 68.60
N PHE A 9 4.42 40.34 69.22
CA PHE A 9 3.53 39.39 68.53
C PHE A 9 2.63 40.08 67.50
N THR A 10 2.09 41.25 67.82
CA THR A 10 1.30 42.05 66.87
C THR A 10 2.14 42.55 65.70
N ILE A 11 3.38 43.00 65.94
CA ILE A 11 4.31 43.39 64.87
C ILE A 11 4.66 42.17 64.00
N ALA A 12 4.90 41.00 64.58
CA ALA A 12 5.16 39.78 63.83
C ALA A 12 3.96 39.36 62.96
N ILE A 13 2.71 39.49 63.45
CA ILE A 13 1.50 39.22 62.67
C ILE A 13 1.34 40.22 61.52
N PHE A 14 1.60 41.51 61.74
CA PHE A 14 1.53 42.52 60.68
C PHE A 14 2.65 42.35 59.64
N LEU A 15 3.86 41.99 60.05
CA LEU A 15 4.98 41.70 59.15
C LEU A 15 4.70 40.44 58.33
N THR A 16 4.25 39.36 58.97
CA THR A 16 3.88 38.13 58.25
C THR A 16 2.69 38.36 57.32
N GLY A 17 1.61 38.99 57.79
CA GLY A 17 0.44 39.34 56.96
C GLY A 17 0.77 40.28 55.80
N GLY A 18 1.67 41.25 56.01
CA GLY A 18 2.17 42.15 54.96
C GLY A 18 3.03 41.43 53.91
N ILE A 19 3.91 40.53 54.34
CA ILE A 19 4.72 39.70 53.43
C ILE A 19 3.83 38.75 52.62
N PHE A 20 2.84 38.11 53.26
CA PHE A 20 1.88 37.25 52.56
C PHE A 20 1.01 38.04 51.56
N GLY A 21 0.54 39.23 51.94
CA GLY A 21 -0.20 40.13 51.06
C GLY A 21 0.63 40.58 49.85
N TYR A 22 1.88 40.99 50.06
CA TYR A 22 2.80 41.39 49.00
C TYR A 22 3.12 40.23 48.05
N LYS A 23 3.43 39.04 48.58
CA LYS A 23 3.66 37.83 47.76
C LYS A 23 2.45 37.46 46.90
N LYS A 24 1.23 37.66 47.41
CA LYS A 24 0.00 37.43 46.65
C LYS A 24 -0.17 38.43 45.50
N ILE A 25 0.05 39.72 45.77
CA ILE A 25 -0.05 40.78 44.73
C ILE A 25 0.96 40.53 43.60
N VAL A 26 2.21 40.20 43.94
CA VAL A 26 3.26 39.90 42.94
C VAL A 26 2.91 38.67 42.10
N ALA A 27 2.33 37.63 42.72
CA ALA A 27 1.86 36.46 42.01
C ALA A 27 0.71 36.79 41.04
N ASP A 28 -0.26 37.59 41.46
CA ASP A 28 -1.39 38.02 40.63
C ASP A 28 -0.93 38.91 39.46
N GLU A 29 0.12 39.71 39.63
CA GLU A 29 0.73 40.50 38.55
C GLU A 29 1.48 39.63 37.54
N ARG A 30 2.23 38.61 38.02
CA ARG A 30 2.93 37.67 37.13
C ARG A 30 1.95 36.84 36.31
N GLU A 31 0.87 36.34 36.92
CA GLU A 31 -0.20 35.62 36.21
C GLU A 31 -0.82 36.47 35.10
N LYS A 32 -1.10 37.75 35.35
CA LYS A 32 -1.60 38.67 34.32
C LYS A 32 -0.61 38.86 33.17
N LYS A 33 0.68 39.01 33.47
CA LYS A 33 1.73 39.14 32.45
C LYS A 33 1.80 37.91 31.56
N ILE A 34 1.77 36.71 32.14
CA ILE A 34 1.77 35.45 31.39
C ILE A 34 0.57 35.37 30.46
N ILE A 35 -0.63 35.67 30.95
CA ILE A 35 -1.85 35.65 30.13
C ILE A 35 -1.79 36.68 28.99
N GLN A 36 -1.13 37.82 29.19
CA GLN A 36 -0.95 38.85 28.17
C GLN A 36 0.03 38.47 27.06
N MET A 37 0.86 37.43 27.27
CA MET A 37 1.76 36.92 26.22
C MET A 37 1.00 36.17 25.12
N PHE A 38 -0.26 35.80 25.35
CA PHE A 38 -1.07 35.06 24.39
C PHE A 38 -2.00 35.96 23.58
N ASN A 39 -1.93 35.86 22.26
CA ASN A 39 -2.84 36.53 21.33
C ASN A 39 -4.22 35.88 21.35
N LYS A 40 -5.14 36.47 22.13
CA LYS A 40 -6.50 35.95 22.33
C LYS A 40 -7.33 35.90 21.05
N ASP A 41 -7.14 36.82 20.11
CA ASP A 41 -7.94 36.85 18.88
C ASP A 41 -7.70 35.58 18.04
N ILE A 42 -6.46 35.09 18.02
CA ILE A 42 -6.10 33.86 17.30
C ILE A 42 -6.59 32.61 18.05
N LEU A 43 -6.50 32.62 19.39
CA LEU A 43 -7.04 31.53 20.22
C LEU A 43 -8.57 31.44 20.13
N ASP A 44 -9.27 32.58 20.10
CA ASP A 44 -10.72 32.66 19.91
C ASP A 44 -11.11 32.14 18.52
N ASN A 45 -10.32 32.44 17.47
CA ASN A 45 -10.53 31.90 16.13
C ASN A 45 -10.40 30.36 16.08
N PHE A 46 -9.44 29.78 16.81
CA PHE A 46 -9.32 28.31 16.97
C PHE A 46 -10.61 27.70 17.57
N VAL A 47 -11.16 28.34 18.62
CA VAL A 47 -12.42 27.91 19.25
C VAL A 47 -13.63 28.05 18.33
N GLU A 48 -13.72 29.13 17.55
CA GLU A 48 -14.79 29.31 16.57
C GLU A 48 -14.72 28.26 15.44
N ASN A 49 -13.51 27.91 15.00
CA ASN A 49 -13.32 26.85 14.03
C ASN A 49 -13.83 25.50 14.57
N LYS A 50 -13.46 25.15 15.81
CA LYS A 50 -13.98 23.96 16.52
C LYS A 50 -15.52 23.95 16.58
N LYS A 51 -16.16 25.07 16.91
CA LYS A 51 -17.64 25.18 16.95
C LYS A 51 -18.26 24.90 15.58
N SER A 52 -17.69 25.46 14.51
CA SER A 52 -18.14 25.22 13.14
C SER A 52 -18.10 23.73 12.76
N VAL A 53 -17.04 23.02 13.15
CA VAL A 53 -16.92 21.56 12.96
C VAL A 53 -18.00 20.80 13.73
N ILE A 54 -18.24 21.16 14.99
CA ILE A 54 -19.28 20.53 15.82
C ILE A 54 -20.67 20.69 15.19
N GLU A 55 -21.00 21.86 14.61
CA GLU A 55 -22.28 22.04 13.92
C GLU A 55 -22.41 21.14 12.69
N ARG A 56 -21.35 20.99 11.90
CA ARG A 56 -21.34 20.06 10.74
C ARG A 56 -21.55 18.60 11.17
N LEU A 57 -20.93 18.19 12.29
CA LEU A 57 -21.03 16.83 12.83
C LEU A 57 -22.44 16.46 13.28
N LYS A 58 -23.25 17.41 13.75
CA LYS A 58 -24.63 17.15 14.20
C LYS A 58 -25.54 16.63 13.08
N THR A 59 -25.21 16.93 11.83
CA THR A 59 -26.02 16.57 10.65
C THR A 59 -25.39 15.48 9.79
N SER A 60 -24.17 15.03 10.11
CA SER A 60 -23.45 14.01 9.33
C SER A 60 -23.81 12.59 9.76
N ASN A 61 -23.73 11.64 8.83
CA ASN A 61 -23.59 10.21 9.17
C ASN A 61 -22.13 9.88 9.55
N PRO A 62 -21.83 8.67 10.08
CA PRO A 62 -20.47 8.32 10.49
C PRO A 62 -19.41 8.43 9.40
N GLU A 63 -19.70 7.97 8.19
CA GLU A 63 -18.75 8.02 7.07
C GLU A 63 -18.49 9.47 6.60
N GLU A 64 -19.48 10.35 6.71
CA GLU A 64 -19.32 11.79 6.50
C GLU A 64 -18.51 12.44 7.64
N ALA A 65 -18.71 12.00 8.88
CA ALA A 65 -17.97 12.49 10.04
C ALA A 65 -16.47 12.16 9.95
N ASP A 66 -16.12 10.99 9.41
CA ASP A 66 -14.72 10.59 9.15
C ASP A 66 -14.05 11.55 8.16
N LYS A 67 -14.76 11.92 7.09
CA LYS A 67 -14.28 12.93 6.12
C LYS A 67 -14.12 14.30 6.78
N ILE A 68 -15.08 14.71 7.61
CA ILE A 68 -14.99 15.96 8.37
C ILE A 68 -13.75 15.94 9.28
N TYR A 69 -13.45 14.82 9.94
CA TYR A 69 -12.24 14.68 10.75
C TYR A 69 -10.97 14.86 9.91
N ASN A 70 -10.86 14.15 8.78
CA ASN A 70 -9.67 14.23 7.93
C ASN A 70 -9.43 15.64 7.36
N ASP A 71 -10.51 16.32 6.95
CA ASP A 71 -10.43 17.72 6.51
C ASP A 71 -10.04 18.64 7.67
N TYR A 72 -10.64 18.42 8.84
CA TYR A 72 -10.40 19.27 10.00
C TYR A 72 -8.98 19.13 10.55
N LEU A 73 -8.41 17.92 10.54
CA LEU A 73 -7.03 17.69 10.97
C LEU A 73 -6.04 18.59 10.21
N LYS A 74 -6.19 18.71 8.88
CA LYS A 74 -5.35 19.57 8.04
C LYS A 74 -5.53 21.05 8.34
N ILE A 75 -6.78 21.47 8.54
CA ILE A 75 -7.10 22.88 8.87
C ILE A 75 -6.57 23.22 10.27
N SER A 76 -6.74 22.32 11.24
CA SER A 76 -6.26 22.51 12.61
C SER A 76 -4.75 22.68 12.65
N GLN A 77 -4.01 21.84 11.91
CA GLN A 77 -2.55 21.97 11.78
C GLN A 77 -2.12 23.38 11.32
N LEU A 78 -2.76 23.94 10.29
CA LEU A 78 -2.46 25.29 9.81
C LEU A 78 -2.78 26.37 10.86
N ILE A 79 -3.85 26.19 11.64
CA ILE A 79 -4.20 27.13 12.72
C ILE A 79 -3.18 27.04 13.85
N ILE A 80 -2.74 25.84 14.22
CA ILE A 80 -1.71 25.61 15.24
C ILE A 80 -0.36 26.18 14.80
N GLU A 81 0.03 26.01 13.54
CA GLU A 81 1.23 26.64 12.98
C GLU A 81 1.17 28.17 13.06
N ASN A 82 0.01 28.76 12.74
CA ASN A 82 -0.19 30.19 12.88
C ASN A 82 -0.11 30.65 14.34
N ILE A 83 -0.72 29.89 15.27
CA ILE A 83 -0.58 30.14 16.72
C ILE A 83 0.90 30.12 17.10
N ASN A 84 1.65 29.08 16.75
CA ASN A 84 3.06 28.99 17.12
C ASN A 84 3.91 30.11 16.50
N THR A 85 3.64 30.49 15.25
CA THR A 85 4.37 31.56 14.56
C THR A 85 4.18 32.91 15.25
N GLU A 86 2.95 33.23 15.65
CA GLU A 86 2.61 34.47 16.35
C GLU A 86 3.18 34.54 17.77
N HIS A 87 3.50 33.38 18.34
CA HIS A 87 4.08 33.25 19.68
C HIS A 87 5.57 32.86 19.64
N LEU A 88 6.21 32.90 18.48
CA LEU A 88 7.55 32.33 18.27
C LEU A 88 8.63 32.96 19.16
N ASP A 89 8.64 34.29 19.26
CA ASP A 89 9.61 35.02 20.09
C ASP A 89 9.50 34.64 21.57
N PHE A 90 8.26 34.48 22.05
CA PHE A 90 7.98 34.04 23.42
C PHE A 90 8.42 32.58 23.62
N LEU A 91 8.00 31.67 22.75
CA LEU A 91 8.29 30.23 22.86
C LEU A 91 9.80 29.94 22.80
N ASN A 92 10.54 30.60 21.91
CA ASN A 92 11.99 30.42 21.78
C ASN A 92 12.79 30.92 22.99
N ASN A 93 12.22 31.81 23.80
CA ASN A 93 12.90 32.40 24.95
C ASN A 93 12.36 31.90 26.30
N ILE A 94 11.50 30.88 26.29
CA ILE A 94 10.82 30.37 27.50
C ILE A 94 11.79 29.79 28.53
N TYR A 95 12.94 29.28 28.09
CA TYR A 95 14.01 28.75 28.93
C TYR A 95 15.17 29.72 29.21
N ASN A 96 15.15 30.92 28.61
CA ASN A 96 16.24 31.88 28.75
C ASN A 96 16.08 32.69 30.04
N GLU A 97 16.86 32.38 31.08
CA GLU A 97 16.79 33.03 32.40
C GLU A 97 16.94 34.56 32.37
N ASP A 98 17.63 35.11 31.36
CA ASP A 98 17.83 36.54 31.19
C ASP A 98 16.70 37.23 30.40
N SER A 99 15.72 36.47 29.91
CA SER A 99 14.59 36.97 29.12
C SER A 99 13.37 37.30 29.99
N GLU A 100 12.56 38.27 29.55
CA GLU A 100 11.25 38.54 30.15
C GLU A 100 10.25 37.37 29.96
N TYR A 101 10.53 36.50 29.00
CA TYR A 101 9.75 35.31 28.66
C TYR A 101 10.14 34.05 29.46
N TYR A 102 11.17 34.12 30.32
CA TYR A 102 11.59 32.98 31.14
C TYR A 102 10.44 32.43 31.96
N PHE A 103 10.15 31.12 31.88
CA PHE A 103 9.13 30.47 32.69
C PHE A 103 9.73 29.59 33.78
N THR A 104 9.21 29.78 35.00
CA THR A 104 9.35 28.79 36.08
C THR A 104 8.29 27.69 35.95
N GLU A 105 8.45 26.58 36.67
CA GLU A 105 7.42 25.51 36.73
C GLU A 105 6.02 26.05 37.11
N ARG A 106 5.97 27.09 37.95
CA ARG A 106 4.72 27.76 38.33
C ARG A 106 4.13 28.57 37.16
N ASP A 107 4.98 29.24 36.39
CA ASP A 107 4.54 30.00 35.22
C ASP A 107 3.99 29.05 34.15
N TRP A 108 4.65 27.90 33.93
CA TRP A 108 4.19 26.83 33.05
C TRP A 108 2.78 26.33 33.41
N LYS A 109 2.57 26.01 34.70
CA LYS A 109 1.24 25.61 35.22
C LYS A 109 0.20 26.71 35.02
N THR A 110 0.60 27.98 35.11
CA THR A 110 -0.30 29.12 34.94
C THR A 110 -0.68 29.29 33.47
N ALA A 111 0.28 29.22 32.55
CA ALA A 111 0.06 29.26 31.12
C ALA A 111 -0.82 28.10 30.64
N ASN A 112 -0.51 26.86 31.02
CA ASN A 112 -1.32 25.70 30.62
C ASN A 112 -2.72 25.74 31.25
N LYS A 113 -2.88 26.26 32.46
CA LYS A 113 -4.23 26.50 33.02
C LYS A 113 -5.03 27.51 32.19
N PHE A 114 -4.38 28.54 31.63
CA PHE A 114 -5.03 29.51 30.74
C PHE A 114 -5.36 28.88 29.38
N LEU A 115 -4.39 28.24 28.72
CA LEU A 115 -4.56 27.61 27.41
C LEU A 115 -5.55 26.44 27.42
N ASN A 116 -5.67 25.72 28.53
CA ASN A 116 -6.66 24.64 28.68
C ASN A 116 -8.11 25.13 28.50
N ASN A 117 -8.40 26.42 28.68
CA ASN A 117 -9.74 26.98 28.37
C ASN A 117 -10.04 27.00 26.86
N TYR A 118 -9.00 26.85 26.04
CA TYR A 118 -9.03 26.78 24.58
C TYR A 118 -8.77 25.36 24.07
N ASP A 119 -8.66 24.37 24.97
CA ASP A 119 -8.20 23.00 24.67
C ASP A 119 -6.79 22.95 24.04
N LEU A 120 -5.91 23.85 24.48
CA LEU A 120 -4.50 23.92 24.07
C LEU A 120 -3.57 23.79 25.28
N GLU A 121 -2.32 23.44 25.04
CA GLU A 121 -1.25 23.45 26.04
C GLU A 121 0.11 23.81 25.44
N ILE A 122 0.99 24.38 26.26
CA ILE A 122 2.43 24.44 25.99
C ILE A 122 3.02 23.06 26.25
N PHE A 123 3.75 22.54 25.27
CA PHE A 123 4.35 21.23 25.25
C PHE A 123 5.83 21.30 24.83
N ASP A 124 6.68 20.57 25.56
CA ASP A 124 8.09 20.39 25.24
C ASP A 124 8.27 19.28 24.21
N LEU A 125 8.59 19.65 22.97
CA LEU A 125 8.84 18.70 21.89
C LEU A 125 10.25 18.13 21.92
N ALA A 126 11.23 18.97 22.27
CA ALA A 126 12.65 18.62 22.37
C ALA A 126 13.34 19.55 23.39
N GLU A 127 14.61 19.30 23.72
CA GLU A 127 15.35 20.05 24.75
C GLU A 127 15.28 21.59 24.61
N THR A 128 15.15 22.10 23.39
CA THR A 128 15.06 23.55 23.10
C THR A 128 13.84 23.95 22.27
N GLU A 129 12.93 23.01 21.98
CA GLU A 129 11.77 23.26 21.12
C GLU A 129 10.47 23.13 21.93
N VAL A 130 9.78 24.26 22.07
CA VAL A 130 8.50 24.37 22.79
C VAL A 130 7.42 24.83 21.83
N LYS A 131 6.26 24.19 21.86
CA LYS A 131 5.10 24.56 21.03
C LYS A 131 3.81 24.63 21.83
N ILE A 132 2.88 25.42 21.32
CA ILE A 132 1.48 25.36 21.72
C ILE A 132 0.80 24.31 20.83
N ILE A 133 0.24 23.27 21.42
CA ILE A 133 -0.43 22.16 20.72
C ILE A 133 -1.84 21.93 21.28
N GLU A 134 -2.65 21.14 20.58
CA GLU A 134 -3.92 20.65 21.11
C GLU A 134 -3.70 19.70 22.30
N VAL A 135 -4.56 19.78 23.31
CA VAL A 135 -4.52 18.82 24.43
C VAL A 135 -4.74 17.38 23.92
N PRO A 136 -4.18 16.35 24.59
CA PRO A 136 -4.15 14.98 24.07
C PRO A 136 -5.49 14.41 23.61
N ASN A 137 -6.58 14.76 24.31
CA ASN A 137 -7.92 14.22 24.04
C ASN A 137 -8.80 15.10 23.13
N TYR A 138 -8.21 16.13 22.50
CA TYR A 138 -8.92 17.13 21.71
C TYR A 138 -9.83 16.52 20.64
N TYR A 139 -9.24 15.80 19.68
CA TYR A 139 -9.98 15.16 18.60
C TYR A 139 -10.93 14.07 19.11
N TYR A 140 -10.50 13.26 20.07
CA TYR A 140 -11.36 12.23 20.65
C TYR A 140 -12.65 12.84 21.23
N ASN A 141 -12.55 13.95 21.97
CA ASN A 141 -13.72 14.58 22.58
C ASN A 141 -14.68 15.20 21.56
N ILE A 142 -14.17 15.70 20.43
CA ILE A 142 -15.00 16.26 19.36
C ILE A 142 -15.73 15.16 18.59
N PHE A 143 -15.03 14.08 18.24
CA PHE A 143 -15.47 13.14 17.22
C PHE A 143 -16.05 11.81 17.73
N LYS A 144 -15.72 11.35 18.95
CA LYS A 144 -16.01 9.97 19.46
C LYS A 144 -17.47 9.47 19.39
N ASN A 145 -18.43 10.38 19.24
CA ASN A 145 -19.86 10.06 19.17
C ASN A 145 -20.44 10.15 17.75
N TYR A 146 -19.63 10.56 16.77
CA TYR A 146 -20.06 10.83 15.40
C TYR A 146 -19.39 9.91 14.38
N VAL A 147 -18.10 9.63 14.55
CA VAL A 147 -17.29 8.82 13.63
C VAL A 147 -17.60 7.32 13.70
N THR A 148 -17.11 6.59 12.70
CA THR A 148 -17.11 5.12 12.66
C THR A 148 -16.32 4.49 13.82
N ASP A 149 -16.54 3.20 14.07
CA ASP A 149 -15.93 2.50 15.21
C ASP A 149 -14.40 2.42 15.14
N ASP A 150 -13.84 2.29 13.94
CA ASP A 150 -12.39 2.32 13.68
C ASP A 150 -11.80 3.71 13.96
N TYR A 151 -12.40 4.79 13.44
CA TYR A 151 -11.96 6.15 13.77
C TYR A 151 -12.06 6.45 15.27
N LYS A 152 -13.14 6.02 15.91
CA LYS A 152 -13.32 6.19 17.36
C LYS A 152 -12.24 5.49 18.17
N GLU A 153 -11.88 4.27 17.78
CA GLU A 153 -10.83 3.50 18.46
C GLU A 153 -9.45 4.09 18.19
N TYR A 154 -9.15 4.48 16.94
CA TYR A 154 -7.93 5.20 16.58
C TYR A 154 -7.74 6.47 17.41
N LEU A 155 -8.77 7.32 17.49
CA LEU A 155 -8.74 8.56 18.28
C LEU A 155 -8.54 8.31 19.77
N LYS A 156 -9.05 7.19 20.28
CA LYS A 156 -8.85 6.78 21.67
C LYS A 156 -7.42 6.32 21.92
N ILE A 157 -6.84 5.56 20.99
CA ILE A 157 -5.45 5.09 21.09
C ILE A 157 -4.51 6.30 21.06
N THR A 158 -4.63 7.16 20.04
CA THR A 158 -3.79 8.35 19.88
C THR A 158 -3.93 9.33 21.05
N SER A 159 -5.15 9.55 21.55
CA SER A 159 -5.37 10.37 22.73
C SER A 159 -4.60 9.87 23.95
N LYS A 160 -4.56 8.56 24.19
CA LYS A 160 -3.79 7.99 25.32
C LYS A 160 -2.29 8.07 25.10
N GLU A 161 -1.83 7.84 23.87
CA GLU A 161 -0.40 7.92 23.56
C GLU A 161 0.14 9.35 23.67
N ASN A 162 -0.68 10.36 23.36
CA ASN A 162 -0.35 11.77 23.50
C ASN A 162 -0.32 12.23 24.98
N GLU A 163 -1.08 11.58 25.87
CA GLU A 163 -1.02 11.88 27.33
C GLU A 163 0.31 11.44 27.97
N GLU A 164 1.00 10.45 27.38
CA GLU A 164 2.26 9.90 27.88
C GLU A 164 3.26 9.78 26.71
N PRO A 165 3.96 10.85 26.33
CA PRO A 165 4.98 10.79 25.28
C PRO A 165 6.02 9.70 25.56
N TYR A 166 6.40 8.93 24.54
CA TYR A 166 7.29 7.77 24.70
C TYR A 166 8.73 8.02 24.24
N TYR A 167 9.00 9.13 23.57
CA TYR A 167 10.28 9.42 22.93
C TYR A 167 10.59 10.91 22.93
N THR A 168 11.82 11.28 23.27
CA THR A 168 12.40 12.61 23.07
C THR A 168 13.90 12.46 22.84
N ASP A 169 14.47 13.28 21.95
CA ASP A 169 15.91 13.40 21.69
C ASP A 169 16.70 12.06 21.74
N GLY A 170 16.37 11.14 20.83
CA GLY A 170 17.10 9.87 20.74
C GLY A 170 16.83 8.87 21.88
N SER A 171 15.91 9.19 22.80
CA SER A 171 15.76 8.49 24.08
C SER A 171 14.32 8.01 24.29
N ILE A 172 14.18 6.74 24.65
CA ILE A 172 12.90 6.13 25.02
C ILE A 172 12.56 6.59 26.45
N LEU A 173 11.44 7.29 26.61
CA LEU A 173 10.98 7.88 27.88
C LEU A 173 10.18 6.92 28.76
N VAL A 174 9.71 5.82 28.18
CA VAL A 174 8.88 4.81 28.85
C VAL A 174 9.59 3.46 28.89
N PRO A 175 9.28 2.59 29.86
CA PRO A 175 9.86 1.26 29.89
C PRO A 175 9.40 0.39 28.70
N TYR A 176 10.18 -0.65 28.38
CA TYR A 176 9.96 -1.53 27.21
C TYR A 176 8.60 -2.25 27.23
N ASP A 177 8.01 -2.48 28.41
CA ASP A 177 6.66 -3.05 28.56
C ASP A 177 5.59 -2.11 27.97
N LYS A 178 5.74 -0.80 28.13
CA LYS A 178 4.86 0.20 27.50
C LYS A 178 5.02 0.25 25.98
N ILE A 179 6.25 0.10 25.47
CA ILE A 179 6.48 0.00 24.01
C ILE A 179 5.80 -1.26 23.48
N THR A 180 5.92 -2.39 24.19
CA THR A 180 5.22 -3.64 23.87
C THR A 180 3.70 -3.44 23.84
N ASP A 181 3.13 -2.78 24.85
CA ASP A 181 1.69 -2.54 24.91
C ASP A 181 1.18 -1.66 23.75
N ARG A 182 1.94 -0.63 23.36
CA ARG A 182 1.61 0.22 22.20
C ARG A 182 1.72 -0.53 20.90
N LEU A 183 2.81 -1.27 20.69
CA LEU A 183 2.98 -2.16 19.54
C LEU A 183 1.77 -3.10 19.38
N LEU A 184 1.42 -3.83 20.44
CA LEU A 184 0.30 -4.77 20.41
C LEU A 184 -1.05 -4.06 20.25
N THR A 185 -1.19 -2.83 20.75
CA THR A 185 -2.40 -2.03 20.54
C THR A 185 -2.61 -1.74 19.05
N TRP A 186 -1.56 -1.36 18.33
CA TRP A 186 -1.63 -1.10 16.89
C TRP A 186 -1.78 -2.38 16.06
N GLU A 187 -1.11 -3.48 16.44
CA GLU A 187 -1.36 -4.78 15.81
C GLU A 187 -2.82 -5.22 15.95
N ASN A 188 -3.40 -5.07 17.15
CA ASN A 188 -4.81 -5.41 17.37
C ASN A 188 -5.77 -4.46 16.62
N PHE A 189 -5.43 -3.18 16.48
CA PHE A 189 -6.21 -2.23 15.68
C PHE A 189 -6.28 -2.66 14.23
N LEU A 190 -5.13 -2.96 13.62
CA LEU A 190 -5.04 -3.44 12.24
C LEU A 190 -5.87 -4.72 12.10
N LYS A 191 -5.71 -5.68 13.02
CA LYS A 191 -6.45 -6.95 13.01
C LYS A 191 -7.95 -6.80 13.02
N LYS A 192 -8.42 -5.82 13.80
CA LYS A 192 -9.82 -5.55 13.97
C LYS A 192 -10.40 -4.74 12.80
N TYR A 193 -9.62 -3.82 12.24
CA TYR A 193 -10.06 -2.91 11.17
C TYR A 193 -9.13 -2.91 9.96
N PRO A 194 -8.95 -4.07 9.30
CA PRO A 194 -7.93 -4.20 8.28
C PRO A 194 -8.34 -3.56 6.94
N ASN A 195 -9.54 -2.97 6.85
CA ASN A 195 -10.03 -2.19 5.70
C ASN A 195 -10.31 -0.73 6.09
N SER A 196 -9.85 -0.28 7.26
CA SER A 196 -10.01 1.11 7.68
C SER A 196 -9.21 2.04 6.76
N ASP A 197 -9.75 3.23 6.48
CA ASP A 197 -9.01 4.31 5.84
C ASP A 197 -7.80 4.76 6.68
N LEU A 198 -7.76 4.41 7.97
CA LEU A 198 -6.66 4.70 8.89
C LEU A 198 -5.61 3.57 8.95
N ALA A 199 -5.80 2.47 8.22
CA ALA A 199 -4.91 1.31 8.28
C ALA A 199 -3.46 1.68 7.93
N GLU A 200 -3.23 2.62 7.00
CA GLU A 200 -1.88 3.06 6.66
C GLU A 200 -1.20 3.77 7.81
N ILE A 201 -1.91 4.73 8.42
CA ILE A 201 -1.40 5.53 9.53
C ILE A 201 -1.16 4.63 10.75
N ALA A 202 -2.10 3.72 11.04
CA ALA A 202 -2.00 2.74 12.10
C ALA A 202 -0.82 1.78 11.88
N ASN A 203 -0.59 1.36 10.64
CA ASN A 203 0.54 0.50 10.30
C ASN A 203 1.87 1.22 10.47
N GLU A 204 1.97 2.48 10.05
CA GLU A 204 3.21 3.24 10.27
C GLU A 204 3.50 3.41 11.76
N LYS A 205 2.48 3.70 12.58
CA LYS A 205 2.62 3.72 14.05
C LYS A 205 3.09 2.38 14.58
N CYS A 206 2.47 1.28 14.14
CA CYS A 206 2.89 -0.07 14.50
C CYS A 206 4.36 -0.33 14.15
N ASN A 207 4.78 0.05 12.93
CA ASN A 207 6.13 -0.16 12.42
C ASN A 207 7.17 0.70 13.15
N ILE A 208 6.83 1.93 13.53
CA ILE A 208 7.68 2.75 14.41
C ILE A 208 7.92 2.01 15.74
N TYR A 209 6.87 1.48 16.38
CA TYR A 209 7.05 0.73 17.62
C TYR A 209 7.82 -0.58 17.41
N ARG A 210 7.67 -1.27 16.26
CA ARG A 210 8.51 -2.44 15.90
C ARG A 210 9.98 -2.08 15.82
N ARG A 211 10.33 -1.01 15.10
CA ARG A 211 11.71 -0.53 14.93
C ARG A 211 12.32 -0.20 16.29
N ILE A 212 11.61 0.57 17.11
CA ILE A 212 12.08 0.96 18.45
C ILE A 212 12.23 -0.25 19.37
N TYR A 213 11.27 -1.17 19.34
CA TYR A 213 11.32 -2.37 20.18
C TYR A 213 12.48 -3.29 19.79
N ILE A 214 12.75 -3.47 18.49
CA ILE A 214 13.74 -4.42 17.99
C ILE A 214 15.14 -3.83 17.93
N LEU A 215 15.30 -2.59 17.46
CA LEU A 215 16.61 -1.93 17.26
C LEU A 215 17.01 -1.06 18.46
N GLY A 216 16.05 -0.62 19.28
CA GLY A 216 16.27 0.34 20.35
C GLY A 216 16.26 1.78 19.84
N SER A 217 16.98 2.65 20.53
CA SER A 217 17.25 4.02 20.09
C SER A 217 18.75 4.27 19.98
N ASP A 218 19.16 5.38 19.36
CA ASP A 218 20.59 5.69 19.17
C ASP A 218 21.36 5.71 20.50
N ASN A 219 20.73 6.18 21.57
CA ASN A 219 21.33 6.23 22.91
C ASN A 219 21.22 4.90 23.69
N ALA A 220 20.36 3.98 23.24
CA ALA A 220 20.09 2.72 23.90
C ALA A 220 19.79 1.61 22.86
N PRO A 221 20.78 1.24 22.03
CA PRO A 221 20.59 0.22 21.01
C PRO A 221 20.39 -1.14 21.66
N THR A 222 19.65 -2.02 20.99
CA THR A 222 19.40 -3.39 21.48
C THR A 222 20.58 -4.33 21.27
N ARG A 223 21.60 -3.91 20.49
CA ARG A 223 22.90 -4.56 20.32
C ARG A 223 24.05 -3.63 20.70
N GLU A 224 25.13 -4.21 21.19
CA GLU A 224 26.33 -3.51 21.64
C GLU A 224 27.60 -4.13 21.04
N GLY A 225 28.74 -3.44 21.19
CA GLY A 225 30.02 -3.87 20.63
C GLY A 225 30.09 -3.65 19.12
N GLY A 226 30.96 -4.41 18.45
CA GLY A 226 30.91 -4.58 16.98
C GLY A 226 31.26 -3.40 16.08
N TRP A 227 31.33 -2.15 16.58
CA TRP A 227 31.54 -0.95 15.76
C TRP A 227 32.88 -0.93 15.01
N GLU A 228 33.91 -1.60 15.53
CA GLU A 228 35.22 -1.75 14.88
C GLU A 228 35.35 -3.08 14.10
N ASN A 229 34.58 -4.10 14.49
CA ASN A 229 34.53 -5.41 13.85
C ASN A 229 33.16 -6.04 14.08
N ASN A 230 32.37 -6.16 13.02
CA ASN A 230 30.99 -6.64 13.02
C ASN A 230 30.80 -7.99 13.74
N GLU A 231 31.80 -8.88 13.74
CA GLU A 231 31.70 -10.18 14.43
C GLU A 231 31.57 -10.05 15.95
N LEU A 232 31.93 -8.89 16.52
CA LEU A 232 31.89 -8.58 17.94
C LEU A 232 30.55 -7.98 18.41
N PHE A 233 29.59 -7.76 17.51
CA PHE A 233 28.25 -7.37 17.95
C PHE A 233 27.67 -8.48 18.85
N TYR A 234 27.01 -8.07 19.93
CA TYR A 234 26.24 -8.95 20.81
C TYR A 234 24.95 -8.27 21.27
N ILE A 235 23.95 -9.07 21.62
CA ILE A 235 22.71 -8.58 22.23
C ILE A 235 22.85 -8.72 23.75
N PRO A 236 22.73 -7.64 24.56
CA PRO A 236 22.76 -7.73 26.00
C PRO A 236 21.74 -8.74 26.55
N GLU A 237 22.09 -9.43 27.63
CA GLU A 237 21.29 -10.55 28.17
C GLU A 237 19.85 -10.14 28.51
N ASN A 238 19.64 -8.91 28.99
CA ASN A 238 18.31 -8.39 29.30
C ASN A 238 17.45 -8.22 28.05
N ASN A 239 18.01 -7.71 26.95
CA ASN A 239 17.29 -7.55 25.69
C ASN A 239 16.96 -8.92 25.07
N LEU A 240 17.90 -9.87 25.13
CA LEU A 240 17.67 -11.23 24.65
C LEU A 240 16.56 -11.95 25.46
N LYS A 241 16.54 -11.77 26.78
CA LYS A 241 15.45 -12.29 27.65
C LYS A 241 14.11 -11.68 27.27
N GLU A 242 14.08 -10.38 26.97
CA GLU A 242 12.86 -9.69 26.58
C GLU A 242 12.34 -10.16 25.21
N PHE A 243 13.21 -10.34 24.22
CA PHE A 243 12.85 -10.92 22.93
C PHE A 243 12.28 -12.34 23.08
N ASN A 244 12.93 -13.20 23.87
CA ASN A 244 12.42 -14.55 24.14
C ASN A 244 11.06 -14.52 24.86
N ARG A 245 10.90 -13.64 25.86
CA ARG A 245 9.61 -13.43 26.54
C ARG A 245 8.51 -13.05 25.56
N PHE A 246 8.79 -12.13 24.64
CA PHE A 246 7.80 -11.70 23.64
C PHE A 246 7.42 -12.83 22.70
N ILE A 247 8.41 -13.58 22.18
CA ILE A 247 8.18 -14.74 21.30
C ILE A 247 7.31 -15.79 22.00
N GLU A 248 7.56 -16.07 23.28
CA GLU A 248 6.79 -17.06 24.05
C GLU A 248 5.37 -16.57 24.38
N LYS A 249 5.23 -15.29 24.74
CA LYS A 249 3.95 -14.73 25.20
C LYS A 249 3.00 -14.39 24.06
N TYR A 250 3.54 -13.98 22.91
CA TYR A 250 2.77 -13.54 21.74
C TYR A 250 3.20 -14.28 20.48
N PRO A 251 3.08 -15.62 20.43
CA PRO A 251 3.58 -16.41 19.30
C PRO A 251 2.89 -16.07 17.97
N ASP A 252 1.65 -15.56 18.02
CA ASP A 252 0.86 -15.16 16.86
C ASP A 252 1.11 -13.71 16.42
N SER A 253 1.96 -12.95 17.13
CA SER A 253 2.28 -11.58 16.77
C SER A 253 3.15 -11.55 15.50
N PRO A 254 2.81 -10.76 14.46
CA PRO A 254 3.66 -10.53 13.31
C PRO A 254 5.10 -10.13 13.65
N THR A 255 5.27 -9.38 14.73
CA THR A 255 6.58 -8.92 15.19
C THR A 255 7.53 -10.08 15.57
N VAL A 256 7.02 -11.29 15.84
CA VAL A 256 7.87 -12.48 16.12
C VAL A 256 8.77 -12.82 14.94
N GLU A 257 8.28 -12.67 13.70
CA GLU A 257 9.09 -12.91 12.50
C GLU A 257 10.26 -11.93 12.43
N LEU A 258 10.00 -10.65 12.68
CA LEU A 258 11.01 -9.59 12.66
C LEU A 258 12.05 -9.78 13.78
N ILE A 259 11.62 -10.18 14.99
CA ILE A 259 12.55 -10.49 16.08
C ILE A 259 13.45 -11.65 15.68
N LYS A 260 12.91 -12.75 15.14
CA LYS A 260 13.72 -13.90 14.68
C LYS A 260 14.72 -13.49 13.60
N TYR A 261 14.24 -12.75 12.60
CA TYR A 261 15.09 -12.21 11.54
C TYR A 261 16.23 -11.35 12.11
N TYR A 262 15.95 -10.47 13.07
CA TYR A 262 16.96 -9.68 13.75
C TYR A 262 17.95 -10.56 14.54
N LEU A 263 17.47 -11.53 15.31
CA LEU A 263 18.31 -12.47 16.08
C LEU A 263 19.23 -13.34 15.19
N GLU A 264 18.82 -13.62 13.95
CA GLU A 264 19.65 -14.33 12.97
C GLU A 264 20.72 -13.42 12.34
N ASN A 265 20.46 -12.11 12.26
CA ASN A 265 21.25 -11.16 11.47
C ASN A 265 21.94 -10.05 12.28
N TYR A 266 21.77 -9.96 13.59
CA TYR A 266 22.23 -8.82 14.42
C TYR A 266 23.74 -8.53 14.36
N LYS A 267 24.55 -9.48 13.89
CA LYS A 267 26.00 -9.29 13.65
C LYS A 267 26.31 -8.57 12.34
N ASN A 268 25.37 -8.49 11.42
CA ASN A 268 25.55 -7.74 10.19
C ASN A 268 25.53 -6.23 10.52
N LYS A 269 26.52 -5.48 10.03
CA LYS A 269 26.54 -4.01 10.20
C LYS A 269 25.32 -3.32 9.61
N ASP A 270 24.76 -3.90 8.55
CA ASP A 270 23.64 -3.34 7.79
C ASP A 270 22.29 -3.87 8.29
N VAL A 271 22.25 -4.56 9.45
CA VAL A 271 21.02 -5.19 9.98
C VAL A 271 19.89 -4.19 10.20
N ASP A 272 20.19 -2.96 10.61
CA ASP A 272 19.21 -1.90 10.80
C ASP A 272 18.53 -1.55 9.47
N THR A 273 19.32 -1.34 8.40
CA THR A 273 18.82 -1.12 7.04
C THR A 273 18.03 -2.33 6.54
N MET A 274 18.56 -3.53 6.71
CA MET A 274 17.91 -4.77 6.28
C MET A 274 16.57 -4.99 6.99
N LEU A 275 16.48 -4.68 8.29
CA LEU A 275 15.23 -4.79 9.04
C LEU A 275 14.23 -3.73 8.61
N ASN A 276 14.68 -2.48 8.38
CA ASN A 276 13.82 -1.42 7.88
C ASN A 276 13.25 -1.76 6.50
N GLU A 277 14.10 -2.21 5.57
CA GLU A 277 13.67 -2.66 4.25
C GLU A 277 12.68 -3.83 4.35
N LYS A 278 12.92 -4.80 5.24
CA LYS A 278 11.98 -5.89 5.50
C LYS A 278 10.66 -5.37 6.04
N ILE A 279 10.66 -4.46 7.01
CA ILE A 279 9.43 -3.86 7.55
C ILE A 279 8.67 -3.10 6.46
N ASP A 280 9.35 -2.32 5.64
CA ASP A 280 8.72 -1.48 4.62
C ASP A 280 8.16 -2.30 3.46
N LYS A 281 8.86 -3.36 3.04
CA LYS A 281 8.41 -4.26 1.97
C LYS A 281 7.36 -5.24 2.44
N GLU A 282 7.55 -5.83 3.63
CA GLU A 282 6.78 -7.00 4.06
C GLU A 282 5.70 -6.70 5.09
N PHE A 283 5.82 -5.60 5.83
CA PHE A 283 4.90 -5.20 6.89
C PHE A 283 4.18 -3.87 6.55
N TYR A 284 3.89 -3.65 5.26
CA TYR A 284 2.99 -2.58 4.83
C TYR A 284 1.52 -2.92 5.12
N LEU A 285 0.74 -1.95 5.60
CA LEU A 285 -0.70 -2.06 5.91
C LEU A 285 -1.10 -3.32 6.72
N GLY A 286 -0.41 -3.61 7.82
CA GLY A 286 -0.74 -4.74 8.68
C GLY A 286 -0.15 -6.06 8.22
N GLY A 287 0.71 -6.07 7.19
CA GLY A 287 1.60 -7.16 6.78
C GLY A 287 0.91 -8.52 6.75
N ILE A 288 0.86 -9.19 7.89
CA ILE A 288 0.14 -10.45 8.07
C ILE A 288 -1.34 -10.39 7.68
N GLU A 289 -2.11 -9.37 8.03
CA GLU A 289 -3.55 -9.38 7.73
C GLU A 289 -3.86 -9.15 6.25
N ASN A 290 -3.09 -8.27 5.61
CA ASN A 290 -3.19 -8.09 4.17
C ASN A 290 -2.67 -9.33 3.43
N ARG A 291 -1.58 -9.95 3.90
CA ARG A 291 -1.11 -11.27 3.43
C ARG A 291 -2.16 -12.36 3.65
N GLU A 292 -2.87 -12.37 4.78
CA GLU A 292 -3.97 -13.31 5.09
C GLU A 292 -5.15 -13.12 4.13
N LYS A 293 -5.44 -11.87 3.75
CA LYS A 293 -6.43 -11.52 2.72
C LYS A 293 -5.94 -11.77 1.29
N GLY A 294 -4.66 -12.09 1.13
CA GLY A 294 -4.03 -12.43 -0.13
C GLY A 294 -3.26 -11.30 -0.80
N ASN A 295 -3.17 -10.09 -0.25
CA ASN A 295 -2.33 -9.04 -0.84
C ASN A 295 -0.88 -9.19 -0.39
N LEU A 296 -0.03 -9.70 -1.28
CA LEU A 296 1.41 -9.85 -1.06
C LEU A 296 2.25 -8.73 -1.70
N PHE A 297 1.63 -7.81 -2.44
CA PHE A 297 2.34 -6.71 -3.11
C PHE A 297 2.91 -5.71 -2.09
N SER A 298 4.06 -5.13 -2.41
CA SER A 298 4.70 -4.08 -1.61
C SER A 298 3.88 -2.79 -1.59
N LYS A 299 4.29 -1.84 -0.75
CA LYS A 299 3.68 -0.50 -0.71
C LYS A 299 3.66 0.16 -2.09
N GLU A 300 4.82 0.24 -2.74
CA GLU A 300 4.96 0.95 -4.01
C GLU A 300 4.05 0.33 -5.09
N SER A 301 3.94 -1.00 -5.12
CA SER A 301 3.02 -1.69 -6.02
C SER A 301 1.55 -1.41 -5.69
N ASN A 302 1.18 -1.30 -4.41
CA ASN A 302 -0.19 -0.94 -4.02
C ASN A 302 -0.55 0.50 -4.41
N ASP A 303 0.40 1.44 -4.32
CA ASP A 303 0.20 2.81 -4.79
C ASP A 303 -0.05 2.82 -6.31
N LEU A 304 0.70 2.02 -7.07
CA LEU A 304 0.50 1.83 -8.51
C LEU A 304 -0.84 1.14 -8.84
N LEU A 305 -1.31 0.21 -8.00
CA LEU A 305 -2.64 -0.41 -8.16
C LEU A 305 -3.78 0.60 -7.96
N GLU A 306 -3.64 1.54 -7.02
CA GLU A 306 -4.63 2.62 -6.87
C GLU A 306 -4.57 3.61 -8.03
N GLU A 307 -3.37 3.91 -8.58
CA GLU A 307 -3.23 4.68 -9.83
C GLU A 307 -3.95 3.97 -10.99
N PHE A 308 -3.70 2.67 -11.17
CA PHE A 308 -4.36 1.84 -12.19
C PHE A 308 -5.90 1.92 -12.09
N LYS A 309 -6.42 1.82 -10.86
CA LYS A 309 -7.86 1.90 -10.58
C LYS A 309 -8.42 3.29 -10.88
N LYS A 310 -7.72 4.36 -10.50
CA LYS A 310 -8.11 5.75 -10.81
C LYS A 310 -8.14 5.98 -12.33
N ASN A 311 -7.12 5.54 -13.06
CA ASN A 311 -7.06 5.66 -14.52
C ASN A 311 -8.24 4.95 -15.19
N LYS A 312 -8.62 3.77 -14.69
CA LYS A 312 -9.82 3.05 -15.14
C LYS A 312 -11.11 3.87 -14.94
N GLU A 313 -11.28 4.50 -13.77
CA GLU A 313 -12.45 5.34 -13.49
C GLU A 313 -12.52 6.57 -14.41
N GLU A 314 -11.37 7.20 -14.68
CA GLU A 314 -11.27 8.31 -15.62
C GLU A 314 -11.64 7.90 -17.05
N VAL A 315 -11.14 6.75 -17.52
CA VAL A 315 -11.48 6.19 -18.84
C VAL A 315 -12.98 5.88 -18.93
N ILE A 316 -13.58 5.25 -17.91
CA ILE A 316 -15.03 4.99 -17.87
C ILE A 316 -15.83 6.30 -18.04
N ASN A 317 -15.37 7.39 -17.44
CA ASN A 317 -16.05 8.68 -17.56
C ASN A 317 -15.86 9.32 -18.94
N LYS A 318 -14.65 9.28 -19.51
CA LYS A 318 -14.38 9.78 -20.87
C LYS A 318 -15.22 9.02 -21.91
N LEU A 319 -15.30 7.70 -21.82
CA LEU A 319 -16.02 6.85 -22.79
C LEU A 319 -17.51 7.20 -22.94
N LYS A 320 -18.14 7.80 -21.93
CA LYS A 320 -19.58 8.16 -21.99
C LYS A 320 -19.91 9.24 -23.01
N THR A 321 -18.93 10.05 -23.42
CA THR A 321 -19.15 11.23 -24.27
C THR A 321 -18.46 11.15 -25.64
N LEU A 322 -17.60 10.16 -25.85
CA LEU A 322 -16.79 10.03 -27.06
C LEU A 322 -17.53 9.35 -28.22
N SER A 323 -17.13 9.67 -29.44
CA SER A 323 -17.43 8.86 -30.62
C SER A 323 -16.74 7.49 -30.54
N LYS A 324 -17.13 6.56 -31.42
CA LYS A 324 -16.53 5.22 -31.42
C LYS A 324 -15.08 5.24 -31.87
N GLU A 325 -14.76 6.11 -32.82
CA GLU A 325 -13.42 6.30 -33.34
C GLU A 325 -12.49 6.89 -32.28
N GLU A 326 -12.94 7.89 -31.52
CA GLU A 326 -12.19 8.42 -30.37
C GLU A 326 -12.05 7.38 -29.25
N ALA A 327 -13.08 6.56 -29.00
CA ALA A 327 -13.00 5.48 -28.01
C ALA A 327 -11.97 4.41 -28.39
N ASN A 328 -11.73 4.17 -29.69
CA ASN A 328 -10.67 3.29 -30.16
C ASN A 328 -9.28 3.85 -29.81
N GLU A 329 -9.07 5.15 -30.00
CA GLU A 329 -7.81 5.82 -29.67
C GLU A 329 -7.54 5.78 -28.16
N ILE A 330 -8.57 6.02 -27.34
CA ILE A 330 -8.48 5.84 -25.89
C ILE A 330 -8.12 4.41 -25.50
N TYR A 331 -8.69 3.39 -26.17
CA TYR A 331 -8.29 2.00 -25.90
C TYR A 331 -6.81 1.76 -26.17
N GLU A 332 -6.29 2.24 -27.30
CA GLU A 332 -4.88 2.04 -27.66
C GLU A 332 -3.94 2.69 -26.65
N GLU A 333 -4.16 3.97 -26.34
CA GLU A 333 -3.38 4.70 -25.35
C GLU A 333 -3.47 4.05 -23.96
N TYR A 334 -4.69 3.78 -23.51
CA TYR A 334 -4.94 3.20 -22.18
C TYR A 334 -4.33 1.80 -22.02
N SER A 335 -4.33 0.98 -23.08
CA SER A 335 -3.68 -0.34 -23.02
C SER A 335 -2.17 -0.22 -22.81
N VAL A 336 -1.51 0.72 -23.49
CA VAL A 336 -0.07 0.94 -23.36
C VAL A 336 0.29 1.51 -21.99
N ASP A 337 -0.52 2.41 -21.44
CA ASP A 337 -0.26 2.97 -20.12
C ASP A 337 -0.50 1.95 -19.01
N ASN A 338 -1.51 1.09 -19.14
CA ASN A 338 -1.69 -0.05 -18.24
C ASN A 338 -0.50 -1.00 -18.30
N ASP A 339 0.00 -1.36 -19.49
CA ASP A 339 1.16 -2.23 -19.65
C ASP A 339 2.38 -1.69 -18.86
N LYS A 340 2.66 -0.39 -18.94
CA LYS A 340 3.76 0.25 -18.18
C LYS A 340 3.58 0.14 -16.67
N ILE A 341 2.37 0.35 -16.17
CA ILE A 341 2.08 0.26 -14.72
C ILE A 341 2.29 -1.18 -14.24
N LEU A 342 1.77 -2.15 -14.99
CA LEU A 342 1.88 -3.57 -14.65
C LEU A 342 3.33 -4.05 -14.75
N GLU A 343 4.08 -3.65 -15.78
CA GLU A 343 5.52 -3.92 -15.92
C GLU A 343 6.27 -3.39 -14.69
N LYS A 344 6.02 -2.15 -14.27
CA LYS A 344 6.66 -1.58 -13.10
C LYS A 344 6.33 -2.36 -11.82
N ILE A 345 5.08 -2.77 -11.62
CA ILE A 345 4.69 -3.60 -10.45
C ILE A 345 5.42 -4.95 -10.49
N ASN A 346 5.49 -5.59 -11.66
CA ASN A 346 6.19 -6.86 -11.84
C ASN A 346 7.69 -6.73 -11.53
N GLU A 347 8.33 -5.61 -11.89
CA GLU A 347 9.73 -5.33 -11.56
C GLU A 347 9.95 -5.10 -10.06
N ILE A 348 9.09 -4.32 -9.41
CA ILE A 348 9.20 -4.00 -7.98
C ILE A 348 9.10 -5.27 -7.13
N ASP A 349 8.12 -6.12 -7.44
CA ASP A 349 7.79 -7.30 -6.65
C ASP A 349 8.22 -8.63 -7.32
N VAL A 350 9.24 -8.60 -8.18
CA VAL A 350 9.74 -9.78 -8.90
C VAL A 350 10.11 -10.93 -7.95
N GLU A 351 10.80 -10.63 -6.85
CA GLU A 351 11.19 -11.65 -5.86
C GLU A 351 9.97 -12.30 -5.19
N MET A 352 8.92 -11.51 -4.93
CA MET A 352 7.66 -12.01 -4.39
C MET A 352 6.95 -12.87 -5.43
N LEU A 353 6.83 -12.40 -6.67
CA LEU A 353 6.18 -13.13 -7.75
C LEU A 353 6.89 -14.46 -8.04
N ASP A 354 8.23 -14.49 -8.01
CA ASP A 354 9.01 -15.69 -8.30
C ASP A 354 8.91 -16.76 -7.20
N ASN A 355 8.80 -16.35 -5.94
CA ASN A 355 9.00 -17.27 -4.81
C ASN A 355 7.76 -17.47 -3.94
N ALA A 356 6.89 -16.46 -3.81
CA ALA A 356 5.88 -16.46 -2.76
C ALA A 356 4.78 -17.52 -2.95
N PHE A 357 4.57 -18.00 -4.18
CA PHE A 357 3.53 -18.98 -4.48
C PHE A 357 4.06 -20.41 -4.62
N TYR A 358 5.31 -20.66 -4.23
CA TYR A 358 5.91 -22.00 -4.20
C TYR A 358 6.13 -22.52 -2.78
N LYS A 359 5.92 -23.83 -2.61
CA LYS A 359 6.34 -24.59 -1.44
C LYS A 359 6.77 -26.00 -1.88
N ASP A 360 8.01 -26.37 -1.57
CA ASP A 360 8.61 -27.65 -1.98
C ASP A 360 8.41 -27.93 -3.49
N GLU A 361 8.73 -26.94 -4.33
CA GLU A 361 8.56 -26.95 -5.81
C GLU A 361 7.11 -27.07 -6.30
N ASN A 362 6.11 -27.03 -5.41
CA ASN A 362 4.69 -27.09 -5.77
C ASN A 362 4.02 -25.72 -5.60
N ILE A 363 3.08 -25.40 -6.49
CA ILE A 363 2.31 -24.15 -6.42
C ILE A 363 1.34 -24.21 -5.22
N GLU A 364 1.44 -23.25 -4.30
CA GLU A 364 0.51 -23.04 -3.19
C GLU A 364 -0.80 -22.42 -3.70
N LYS A 365 -1.65 -23.25 -4.33
CA LYS A 365 -2.87 -22.79 -5.00
C LYS A 365 -3.80 -21.96 -4.12
N GLU A 366 -3.96 -22.29 -2.83
CA GLU A 366 -4.81 -21.51 -1.92
C GLU A 366 -4.28 -20.08 -1.73
N LYS A 367 -2.95 -19.92 -1.66
CA LYS A 367 -2.29 -18.62 -1.50
C LYS A 367 -2.45 -17.77 -2.76
N LEU A 368 -2.23 -18.38 -3.93
CA LEU A 368 -2.46 -17.75 -5.22
C LEU A 368 -3.94 -17.36 -5.42
N ASP A 369 -4.88 -18.22 -5.04
CA ASP A 369 -6.32 -17.95 -5.13
C ASP A 369 -6.73 -16.76 -4.24
N LYS A 370 -6.14 -16.64 -3.04
CA LYS A 370 -6.33 -15.46 -2.17
C LYS A 370 -5.80 -14.18 -2.81
N GLN A 371 -4.60 -14.21 -3.40
CA GLN A 371 -4.03 -13.08 -4.14
C GLN A 371 -4.91 -12.66 -5.32
N ASN A 372 -5.36 -13.61 -6.12
CA ASN A 372 -6.25 -13.34 -7.24
C ASN A 372 -7.64 -12.88 -6.79
N LYS A 373 -8.06 -13.24 -5.58
CA LYS A 373 -9.28 -12.71 -4.98
C LYS A 373 -9.15 -11.23 -4.62
N PHE A 374 -8.02 -10.82 -4.05
CA PHE A 374 -7.71 -9.41 -3.79
C PHE A 374 -7.72 -8.59 -5.09
N LEU A 375 -7.10 -9.10 -6.15
CA LEU A 375 -6.98 -8.41 -7.45
C LEU A 375 -8.29 -8.29 -8.25
N ASN A 376 -9.35 -8.98 -7.84
CA ASN A 376 -10.64 -8.95 -8.53
C ASN A 376 -11.23 -7.54 -8.67
N SER A 377 -11.06 -6.67 -7.68
CA SER A 377 -11.57 -5.30 -7.71
C SER A 377 -10.92 -4.46 -8.81
N TYR A 378 -9.63 -4.68 -9.06
CA TYR A 378 -8.87 -4.04 -10.12
C TYR A 378 -9.21 -4.64 -11.49
N GLY A 379 -9.54 -5.93 -11.53
CA GLY A 379 -9.75 -6.69 -12.77
C GLY A 379 -8.45 -7.29 -13.29
N LEU A 380 -7.50 -7.54 -12.38
CA LEU A 380 -6.18 -8.11 -12.62
C LEU A 380 -6.10 -9.53 -12.05
N GLU A 381 -5.06 -10.26 -12.44
CA GLU A 381 -4.69 -11.56 -11.90
C GLU A 381 -3.18 -11.80 -11.98
N VAL A 382 -2.66 -12.58 -11.04
CA VAL A 382 -1.34 -13.20 -11.07
C VAL A 382 -1.49 -14.57 -11.71
N VAL A 383 -0.75 -14.80 -12.79
CA VAL A 383 -0.76 -16.05 -13.55
C VAL A 383 0.62 -16.70 -13.54
N PRO A 384 0.71 -18.04 -13.51
CA PRO A 384 1.99 -18.73 -13.62
C PRO A 384 2.60 -18.47 -15.00
N VAL A 385 3.92 -18.30 -15.04
CA VAL A 385 4.74 -18.27 -16.26
C VAL A 385 5.78 -19.41 -16.23
N GLU A 386 6.66 -19.49 -17.22
CA GLU A 386 7.71 -20.54 -17.25
C GLU A 386 8.61 -20.45 -16.01
N ASP A 387 9.04 -19.24 -15.66
CA ASP A 387 9.82 -18.93 -14.47
C ASP A 387 9.03 -17.95 -13.59
N GLY A 388 8.37 -18.46 -12.55
CA GLY A 388 7.65 -17.63 -11.57
C GLY A 388 6.22 -17.27 -12.00
N PHE A 389 5.82 -16.04 -11.69
CA PHE A 389 4.47 -15.53 -11.89
C PHE A 389 4.52 -14.09 -12.43
N VAL A 390 3.43 -13.66 -13.09
CA VAL A 390 3.31 -12.27 -13.59
C VAL A 390 1.92 -11.72 -13.26
N LEU A 391 1.86 -10.46 -12.86
CA LEU A 391 0.63 -9.67 -12.76
C LEU A 391 0.22 -9.20 -14.16
N THR A 392 -1.02 -9.49 -14.53
CA THR A 392 -1.62 -9.11 -15.82
C THR A 392 -3.11 -8.77 -15.66
N GLU A 393 -3.70 -8.13 -16.66
CA GLU A 393 -5.15 -7.94 -16.71
C GLU A 393 -5.87 -9.25 -16.97
N LYS A 394 -7.05 -9.41 -16.37
CA LYS A 394 -7.93 -10.52 -16.72
C LYS A 394 -8.29 -10.44 -18.19
N LYS A 395 -8.37 -11.60 -18.87
CA LYS A 395 -8.70 -11.68 -20.31
C LYS A 395 -9.90 -10.83 -20.76
N LYS A 396 -10.93 -10.73 -19.92
CA LYS A 396 -12.16 -9.99 -20.22
C LYS A 396 -12.13 -8.51 -19.83
N PHE A 397 -11.02 -8.00 -19.30
CA PHE A 397 -10.88 -6.63 -18.79
C PHE A 397 -11.24 -5.59 -19.85
N TYR A 398 -10.46 -5.53 -20.94
CA TYR A 398 -10.68 -4.55 -22.02
C TYR A 398 -12.02 -4.77 -22.73
N TYR A 399 -12.40 -6.02 -23.01
CA TYR A 399 -13.69 -6.29 -23.64
C TYR A 399 -14.86 -5.76 -22.80
N ASN A 400 -14.86 -6.01 -21.49
CA ASN A 400 -15.95 -5.55 -20.63
C ASN A 400 -16.01 -4.02 -20.54
N LEU A 401 -14.86 -3.36 -20.52
CA LEU A 401 -14.76 -1.91 -20.45
C LEU A 401 -15.21 -1.24 -21.76
N PHE A 402 -14.77 -1.74 -22.92
CA PHE A 402 -14.89 -1.04 -24.19
C PHE A 402 -16.01 -1.54 -25.11
N LYS A 403 -16.56 -2.75 -24.94
CA LYS A 403 -17.46 -3.42 -25.91
C LYS A 403 -18.67 -2.62 -26.42
N ASN A 404 -19.14 -1.63 -25.65
CA ASN A 404 -20.29 -0.81 -26.02
C ASN A 404 -19.91 0.54 -26.64
N PHE A 405 -18.63 0.91 -26.57
CA PHE A 405 -18.13 2.24 -26.93
C PHE A 405 -17.29 2.22 -28.21
N VAL A 406 -16.61 1.12 -28.52
CA VAL A 406 -15.71 1.02 -29.68
C VAL A 406 -16.41 0.63 -30.98
N THR A 407 -15.69 0.75 -32.10
CA THR A 407 -16.15 0.28 -33.42
C THR A 407 -16.29 -1.25 -33.48
N ASN A 408 -16.96 -1.76 -34.51
CA ASN A 408 -17.27 -3.20 -34.60
C ASN A 408 -16.01 -4.07 -34.71
N ASP A 409 -14.98 -3.61 -35.42
CA ASP A 409 -13.70 -4.29 -35.54
C ASP A 409 -12.98 -4.36 -34.18
N TYR A 410 -12.88 -3.26 -33.44
CA TYR A 410 -12.30 -3.29 -32.08
C TYR A 410 -13.10 -4.16 -31.13
N ARG A 411 -14.43 -4.07 -31.17
CA ARG A 411 -15.31 -4.90 -30.33
C ARG A 411 -15.10 -6.39 -30.60
N GLU A 412 -15.01 -6.78 -31.88
CA GLU A 412 -14.84 -8.17 -32.28
C GLU A 412 -13.42 -8.67 -31.97
N PHE A 413 -12.39 -7.84 -32.20
CA PHE A 413 -11.02 -8.11 -31.79
C PHE A 413 -10.92 -8.37 -30.29
N LEU A 414 -11.43 -7.43 -29.47
CA LEU A 414 -11.41 -7.54 -28.01
C LEU A 414 -12.17 -8.77 -27.52
N LYS A 415 -13.27 -9.14 -28.20
CA LYS A 415 -13.99 -10.37 -27.89
C LYS A 415 -13.12 -11.59 -28.16
N LEU A 416 -12.53 -11.69 -29.34
CA LEU A 416 -11.67 -12.83 -29.71
C LEU A 416 -10.49 -12.96 -28.76
N TYR A 417 -9.83 -11.84 -28.45
CA TYR A 417 -8.73 -11.78 -27.48
C TYR A 417 -9.18 -12.20 -26.06
N SER A 418 -10.38 -11.80 -25.64
CA SER A 418 -10.90 -12.15 -24.29
C SER A 418 -11.27 -13.61 -24.10
N GLU A 419 -11.39 -14.36 -25.19
CA GLU A 419 -11.72 -15.79 -25.18
C GLU A 419 -10.50 -16.66 -25.51
N ASP A 420 -9.31 -16.04 -25.60
CA ASP A 420 -8.08 -16.72 -26.01
C ASP A 420 -7.57 -17.72 -24.96
N ILE A 421 -6.78 -18.71 -25.38
CA ILE A 421 -6.22 -19.73 -24.48
C ILE A 421 -4.84 -19.26 -24.00
N ASP A 422 -4.50 -19.52 -22.73
CA ASP A 422 -3.16 -19.18 -22.24
C ASP A 422 -2.09 -20.04 -22.91
N TYR A 423 -0.98 -19.41 -23.30
CA TYR A 423 0.12 -20.06 -24.02
C TYR A 423 0.68 -21.30 -23.29
N ILE A 424 0.66 -21.30 -21.96
CA ILE A 424 1.13 -22.42 -21.13
C ILE A 424 0.15 -23.59 -21.16
N GLU A 425 -1.16 -23.32 -21.11
CA GLU A 425 -2.19 -24.36 -21.30
C GLU A 425 -2.11 -24.94 -22.71
N TYR A 426 -1.86 -24.08 -23.70
CA TYR A 426 -1.66 -24.44 -25.09
C TYR A 426 -0.46 -25.39 -25.28
N SER A 427 0.69 -25.10 -24.67
CA SER A 427 1.91 -25.90 -24.81
C SER A 427 1.80 -27.27 -24.10
N ASN A 428 1.33 -27.29 -22.85
CA ASN A 428 1.33 -28.49 -22.01
C ASN A 428 0.21 -29.48 -22.36
N PHE A 429 -0.88 -29.01 -22.97
CA PHE A 429 -2.07 -29.82 -23.25
C PHE A 429 -2.56 -29.70 -24.69
N PHE A 430 -1.65 -29.48 -25.65
CA PHE A 430 -1.97 -29.30 -27.06
C PHE A 430 -3.00 -30.33 -27.57
N ASP A 431 -2.79 -31.62 -27.31
CA ASP A 431 -3.67 -32.69 -27.78
C ASP A 431 -5.11 -32.57 -27.23
N LYS A 432 -5.28 -32.00 -26.03
CA LYS A 432 -6.60 -31.77 -25.41
C LYS A 432 -7.31 -30.56 -26.04
N TYR A 433 -6.56 -29.58 -26.54
CA TYR A 433 -7.08 -28.31 -27.03
C TYR A 433 -7.01 -28.15 -28.55
N VAL A 434 -6.50 -29.16 -29.27
CA VAL A 434 -6.28 -29.12 -30.73
C VAL A 434 -7.50 -28.65 -31.51
N GLU A 435 -8.70 -29.09 -31.12
CA GLU A 435 -9.92 -28.67 -31.79
C GLU A 435 -10.30 -27.20 -31.53
N ILE A 436 -10.06 -26.72 -30.31
CA ILE A 436 -10.36 -25.35 -29.91
C ILE A 436 -9.36 -24.40 -30.58
N ILE A 437 -8.09 -24.79 -30.66
CA ILE A 437 -7.05 -24.06 -31.39
C ILE A 437 -7.44 -23.92 -32.86
N ALA A 438 -7.89 -25.00 -33.50
CA ALA A 438 -8.40 -24.96 -34.87
C ALA A 438 -9.54 -23.95 -35.06
N ASP A 439 -10.50 -23.94 -34.13
CA ASP A 439 -11.62 -23.00 -34.17
C ASP A 439 -11.17 -21.55 -33.95
N ARG A 440 -10.13 -21.31 -33.13
CA ARG A 440 -9.51 -19.98 -32.92
C ARG A 440 -8.77 -19.48 -34.16
N ILE A 441 -7.99 -20.34 -34.81
CA ILE A 441 -7.32 -20.01 -36.09
C ILE A 441 -8.34 -19.47 -37.09
N VAL A 442 -9.46 -20.19 -37.26
CA VAL A 442 -10.51 -19.80 -38.20
C VAL A 442 -11.24 -18.53 -37.75
N ALA A 443 -11.41 -18.31 -36.46
CA ALA A 443 -12.00 -17.07 -35.95
C ALA A 443 -11.14 -15.84 -36.30
N TRP A 444 -9.82 -15.96 -36.16
CA TRP A 444 -8.89 -14.91 -36.56
C TRP A 444 -8.81 -14.73 -38.09
N GLU A 445 -8.90 -15.79 -38.88
CA GLU A 445 -9.02 -15.70 -40.35
C GLU A 445 -10.23 -14.87 -40.77
N LYS A 446 -11.40 -15.16 -40.18
CA LYS A 446 -12.64 -14.43 -40.45
C LYS A 446 -12.54 -12.97 -40.02
N PHE A 447 -11.88 -12.68 -38.91
CA PHE A 447 -11.65 -11.31 -38.49
C PHE A 447 -10.82 -10.53 -39.53
N LEU A 448 -9.71 -11.12 -39.98
CA LEU A 448 -8.81 -10.50 -40.97
C LEU A 448 -9.47 -10.32 -42.35
N GLU A 449 -10.35 -11.25 -42.75
CA GLU A 449 -11.14 -11.15 -43.97
C GLU A 449 -12.20 -10.05 -43.87
N LYS A 450 -12.89 -9.98 -42.73
CA LYS A 450 -13.99 -9.04 -42.50
C LYS A 450 -13.52 -7.60 -42.30
N TYR A 451 -12.35 -7.40 -41.71
CA TYR A 451 -11.79 -6.08 -41.37
C TYR A 451 -10.38 -5.88 -41.92
N PRO A 452 -10.20 -5.87 -43.26
CA PRO A 452 -8.88 -5.78 -43.89
C PRO A 452 -8.17 -4.43 -43.69
N ASP A 453 -8.92 -3.40 -43.30
CA ASP A 453 -8.47 -2.02 -43.07
C ASP A 453 -8.45 -1.63 -41.58
N SER A 454 -8.70 -2.58 -40.67
CA SER A 454 -8.65 -2.29 -39.22
C SER A 454 -7.22 -1.91 -38.80
N LYS A 455 -7.11 -0.89 -37.93
CA LYS A 455 -5.85 -0.55 -37.25
C LYS A 455 -5.30 -1.72 -36.41
N LEU A 456 -6.16 -2.65 -35.98
CA LEU A 456 -5.79 -3.84 -35.21
C LEU A 456 -5.32 -5.01 -36.08
N LYS A 457 -5.30 -4.86 -37.41
CA LYS A 457 -4.88 -5.92 -38.35
C LYS A 457 -3.51 -6.50 -38.00
N GLY A 458 -2.52 -5.65 -37.69
CA GLY A 458 -1.18 -6.12 -37.33
C GLY A 458 -1.19 -7.01 -36.07
N LYS A 459 -1.89 -6.58 -35.01
CA LYS A 459 -2.06 -7.37 -33.78
C LYS A 459 -2.78 -8.69 -34.06
N ALA A 460 -3.87 -8.66 -34.82
CA ALA A 460 -4.64 -9.85 -35.19
C ALA A 460 -3.84 -10.83 -36.06
N GLN A 461 -3.03 -10.33 -37.00
CA GLN A 461 -2.14 -11.14 -37.83
C GLN A 461 -1.08 -11.86 -37.00
N ASN A 462 -0.52 -11.18 -35.99
CA ASN A 462 0.46 -11.79 -35.09
C ASN A 462 -0.15 -12.95 -34.28
N ILE A 463 -1.31 -12.73 -33.68
CA ILE A 463 -2.02 -13.77 -32.92
C ILE A 463 -2.40 -14.95 -33.83
N TYR A 464 -3.00 -14.66 -34.98
CA TYR A 464 -3.34 -15.66 -36.00
C TYR A 464 -2.13 -16.50 -36.40
N TYR A 465 -1.01 -15.84 -36.68
CA TYR A 465 0.22 -16.49 -37.09
C TYR A 465 0.73 -17.43 -35.99
N THR A 466 0.78 -16.97 -34.74
CA THR A 466 1.24 -17.78 -33.61
C THR A 466 0.43 -19.06 -33.47
N TYR A 467 -0.90 -18.96 -33.49
CA TYR A 467 -1.77 -20.15 -33.45
C TYR A 467 -1.58 -21.07 -34.65
N ARG A 468 -1.57 -20.51 -35.86
CA ARG A 468 -1.44 -21.29 -37.09
C ARG A 468 -0.09 -22.00 -37.18
N ALA A 469 0.99 -21.29 -36.86
CA ALA A 469 2.33 -21.84 -36.88
C ALA A 469 2.47 -22.96 -35.86
N GLY A 470 2.09 -22.72 -34.61
CA GLY A 470 2.15 -23.73 -33.56
C GLY A 470 1.31 -24.97 -33.88
N TYR A 471 0.09 -24.77 -34.39
CA TYR A 471 -0.81 -25.86 -34.77
C TYR A 471 -0.24 -26.72 -35.92
N ILE A 472 0.21 -26.09 -37.00
CA ILE A 472 0.72 -26.82 -38.17
C ILE A 472 2.04 -27.51 -37.83
N ILE A 473 3.01 -26.78 -37.25
CA ILE A 473 4.35 -27.31 -36.95
C ILE A 473 4.26 -28.52 -36.02
N ARG A 474 3.41 -28.46 -35.00
CA ARG A 474 3.21 -29.56 -34.05
C ARG A 474 2.62 -30.79 -34.72
N LEU A 475 1.69 -30.61 -35.66
CA LEU A 475 1.04 -31.72 -36.36
C LEU A 475 1.87 -32.26 -37.54
N THR A 476 2.80 -31.49 -38.11
CA THR A 476 3.73 -31.92 -39.17
C THR A 476 5.02 -32.56 -38.64
N SER A 477 4.96 -33.27 -37.52
CA SER A 477 6.12 -33.91 -36.90
C SER A 477 6.71 -35.05 -37.75
N SER A 478 7.91 -35.52 -37.37
CA SER A 478 8.55 -36.70 -37.97
C SER A 478 7.66 -37.93 -37.92
N GLU A 479 6.96 -38.15 -36.81
CA GLU A 479 6.05 -39.28 -36.62
C GLU A 479 4.85 -39.22 -37.56
N THR A 480 4.31 -38.02 -37.79
CA THR A 480 3.23 -37.81 -38.77
C THR A 480 3.70 -38.10 -40.19
N LYS A 481 4.89 -37.61 -40.56
CA LYS A 481 5.49 -37.91 -41.87
C LYS A 481 5.73 -39.40 -42.06
N GLU A 482 6.27 -40.09 -41.06
CA GLU A 482 6.48 -41.54 -41.10
C GLU A 482 5.16 -42.31 -41.22
N SER A 483 4.13 -41.91 -40.46
CA SER A 483 2.79 -42.50 -40.57
C SER A 483 2.24 -42.40 -42.00
N LEU A 484 2.37 -41.23 -42.63
CA LEU A 484 1.95 -41.00 -44.01
C LEU A 484 2.75 -41.86 -45.01
N MET A 485 4.08 -41.96 -44.83
CA MET A 485 4.94 -42.82 -45.65
C MET A 485 4.56 -44.30 -45.56
N ASN A 486 4.09 -44.73 -44.39
CA ASN A 486 3.61 -46.10 -44.14
C ASN A 486 2.15 -46.32 -44.57
N GLY A 487 1.49 -45.35 -45.21
CA GLY A 487 0.10 -45.43 -45.64
C GLY A 487 -0.91 -45.47 -44.48
N LYS A 488 -0.54 -44.98 -43.29
CA LYS A 488 -1.37 -44.96 -42.08
C LYS A 488 -1.81 -43.54 -41.73
N ALA A 489 -2.98 -43.42 -41.11
CA ALA A 489 -3.47 -42.16 -40.53
C ALA A 489 -3.35 -42.18 -39.00
N ASN A 490 -2.32 -41.53 -38.47
CA ASN A 490 -2.21 -41.24 -37.04
C ASN A 490 -3.20 -40.12 -36.63
N GLU A 491 -3.24 -39.77 -35.35
CA GLU A 491 -4.17 -38.74 -34.84
C GLU A 491 -3.98 -37.38 -35.53
N ALA A 492 -2.74 -36.97 -35.83
CA ALA A 492 -2.47 -35.73 -36.55
C ALA A 492 -3.05 -35.73 -37.98
N VAL A 493 -2.93 -36.84 -38.72
CA VAL A 493 -3.55 -36.98 -40.05
C VAL A 493 -5.08 -36.97 -39.95
N LYS A 494 -5.66 -37.60 -38.92
CA LYS A 494 -7.12 -37.53 -38.69
C LYS A 494 -7.56 -36.10 -38.42
N GLU A 495 -6.79 -35.36 -37.61
CA GLU A 495 -7.05 -33.96 -37.31
C GLU A 495 -6.96 -33.07 -38.55
N PHE A 496 -5.94 -33.25 -39.39
CA PHE A 496 -5.85 -32.56 -40.68
C PHE A 496 -7.06 -32.78 -41.57
N ASN A 497 -7.51 -34.03 -41.70
CA ASN A 497 -8.71 -34.35 -42.47
C ASN A 497 -9.98 -33.74 -41.83
N ARG A 498 -10.07 -33.74 -40.49
CA ARG A 498 -11.16 -33.11 -39.74
C ARG A 498 -11.21 -31.61 -40.01
N PHE A 499 -10.07 -30.92 -39.90
CA PHE A 499 -9.92 -29.49 -40.15
C PHE A 499 -10.35 -29.13 -41.58
N ILE A 500 -9.81 -29.82 -42.59
CA ILE A 500 -10.16 -29.57 -44.01
C ILE A 500 -11.66 -29.77 -44.24
N ARG A 501 -12.26 -30.81 -43.66
CA ARG A 501 -13.70 -31.08 -43.82
C ARG A 501 -14.56 -30.01 -43.15
N LYS A 502 -14.18 -29.56 -41.96
CA LYS A 502 -14.92 -28.54 -41.19
C LYS A 502 -14.75 -27.14 -41.80
N TYR A 503 -13.57 -26.85 -42.35
CA TYR A 503 -13.16 -25.52 -42.83
C TYR A 503 -12.53 -25.57 -44.22
N PRO A 504 -13.26 -26.01 -45.27
CA PRO A 504 -12.67 -26.29 -46.59
C PRO A 504 -12.07 -25.06 -47.29
N ASN A 505 -12.57 -23.87 -46.97
CA ASN A 505 -12.16 -22.58 -47.55
C ASN A 505 -11.17 -21.80 -46.68
N SER A 506 -10.69 -22.38 -45.57
CA SER A 506 -9.70 -21.75 -44.71
C SER A 506 -8.34 -21.70 -45.41
N PRO A 507 -7.60 -20.57 -45.38
CA PRO A 507 -6.20 -20.53 -45.81
C PRO A 507 -5.32 -21.59 -45.11
N THR A 508 -5.63 -21.92 -43.86
CA THR A 508 -4.97 -23.00 -43.13
C THR A 508 -5.22 -24.37 -43.77
N SER A 509 -6.44 -24.63 -44.27
CA SER A 509 -6.74 -25.86 -45.01
C SER A 509 -5.91 -26.01 -46.27
N ASP A 510 -5.56 -24.93 -46.96
CA ASP A 510 -4.72 -24.99 -48.15
C ASP A 510 -3.27 -25.35 -47.83
N ILE A 511 -2.75 -24.90 -46.69
CA ILE A 511 -1.43 -25.33 -46.20
C ILE A 511 -1.45 -26.81 -45.81
N ILE A 512 -2.50 -27.26 -45.13
CA ILE A 512 -2.65 -28.67 -44.74
C ILE A 512 -2.77 -29.58 -45.97
N LYS A 513 -3.59 -29.22 -46.96
CA LYS A 513 -3.69 -29.97 -48.23
C LYS A 513 -2.35 -30.06 -48.92
N TYR A 514 -1.61 -28.95 -49.00
CA TYR A 514 -0.28 -28.94 -49.58
C TYR A 514 0.67 -29.90 -48.85
N TYR A 515 0.66 -29.94 -47.52
CA TYR A 515 1.45 -30.90 -46.75
C TYR A 515 1.06 -32.35 -47.10
N LEU A 516 -0.23 -32.68 -47.11
CA LEU A 516 -0.73 -34.03 -47.38
C LEU A 516 -0.45 -34.50 -48.83
N GLU A 517 -0.34 -33.57 -49.78
CA GLU A 517 0.02 -33.88 -51.17
C GLU A 517 1.54 -34.06 -51.36
N ASN A 518 2.35 -33.38 -50.55
CA ASN A 518 3.80 -33.24 -50.77
C ASN A 518 4.67 -33.77 -49.61
N TYR A 519 4.12 -34.53 -48.64
CA TYR A 519 4.85 -35.04 -47.47
C TYR A 519 6.10 -35.87 -47.81
N LYS A 520 6.22 -36.37 -49.04
CA LYS A 520 7.38 -37.13 -49.53
C LYS A 520 8.59 -36.26 -49.88
N GLU A 521 8.41 -34.95 -50.03
CA GLU A 521 9.50 -34.02 -50.28
C GLU A 521 10.47 -33.99 -49.08
N GLU A 522 11.77 -33.96 -49.37
CA GLU A 522 12.81 -33.98 -48.35
C GLU A 522 12.77 -32.71 -47.49
N ASP A 523 12.52 -31.56 -48.12
CA ASP A 523 12.47 -30.22 -47.52
C ASP A 523 11.05 -29.75 -47.17
N ILE A 524 10.06 -30.66 -47.09
CA ILE A 524 8.64 -30.31 -46.88
C ILE A 524 8.43 -29.40 -45.67
N ASN A 525 9.13 -29.61 -44.56
CA ASN A 525 8.98 -28.77 -43.36
C ASN A 525 9.41 -27.32 -43.63
N THR A 526 10.47 -27.12 -44.41
CA THR A 526 10.92 -25.79 -44.84
C THR A 526 9.90 -25.12 -45.76
N LEU A 527 9.29 -25.88 -46.67
CA LEU A 527 8.26 -25.39 -47.59
C LEU A 527 6.98 -24.99 -46.85
N ILE A 528 6.59 -25.77 -45.84
CA ILE A 528 5.45 -25.46 -44.95
C ILE A 528 5.73 -24.19 -44.14
N SER A 529 6.90 -24.07 -43.50
CA SER A 529 7.27 -22.84 -42.79
C SER A 529 7.23 -21.61 -43.69
N LYS A 530 7.72 -21.70 -44.93
CA LYS A 530 7.62 -20.61 -45.92
C LYS A 530 6.16 -20.25 -46.25
N LYS A 531 5.27 -21.24 -46.37
CA LYS A 531 3.83 -21.00 -46.62
C LYS A 531 3.13 -20.36 -45.43
N ILE A 532 3.49 -20.75 -44.21
CA ILE A 532 3.00 -20.10 -42.98
C ILE A 532 3.49 -18.64 -42.93
N ASN A 533 4.73 -18.36 -43.36
CA ASN A 533 5.32 -17.03 -43.32
C ASN A 533 4.88 -16.10 -44.46
N LYS A 534 4.35 -16.64 -45.58
CA LYS A 534 3.99 -15.87 -46.78
C LYS A 534 2.95 -14.75 -46.54
N ASN A 535 2.23 -14.81 -45.42
CA ASN A 535 1.24 -13.79 -45.02
C ASN A 535 1.67 -12.99 -43.78
N TYR A 536 2.88 -13.22 -43.23
CA TYR A 536 3.38 -12.59 -42.01
C TYR A 536 4.30 -11.39 -42.30
N GLY A 537 4.95 -11.37 -43.47
CA GLY A 537 5.61 -10.17 -44.00
C GLY A 537 4.66 -9.46 -44.95
N GLY A 538 4.18 -8.28 -44.56
CA GLY A 538 3.78 -7.30 -45.57
C GLY A 538 4.96 -7.01 -46.49
N GLU A 539 4.68 -6.67 -47.75
CA GLU A 539 5.65 -5.95 -48.58
C GLU A 539 6.22 -4.74 -47.84
#